data_AF-A0A960AYN4-F1
#
_entry.id   AF-A0A960AYN4-F1
#
_cell.length_a   1.000
_cell.length_b   1.000
_cell.length_c   1.000
_cell.angle_alpha   90.00
_cell.angle_beta   90.00
_cell.angle_gamma   90.00
#
_symmetry.space_group_name_H-M   'P 1'
#
loop_
_entity.id
_entity.type
_entity.pdbx_description
1 polymer ?
#
loop_
_entity_poly.entity_id
_entity_poly.type
_entity_poly.pdbx_seq_one_letter_code
_entity_poly.pdbx_strand_id
1 'polypeptide(L)'
;MRTRITPSFIVAVLALIVALGGSAYAGALITSANIKNGTIQAVDIKKHTITSDRLARTCSKSQTKINGLCVDRKPSGPSVYQVAVVGCSARDGRLLGESEFLTLRSRILAHPAKFVWANGMANQYEFLSDFATSGVQLVPEATDLNLNNFGNASAQNFYYRCVTYP
;
A
#
# COMPACT_ATOMS: atom_id res chain seq x y z
N MET A 1 -13.22 56.54 36.67
CA MET A 1 -14.42 56.03 35.98
C MET A 1 -14.72 54.63 36.50
N ARG A 2 -15.90 54.39 37.08
CA ARG A 2 -16.31 53.08 37.61
C ARG A 2 -17.20 52.42 36.56
N THR A 3 -16.69 51.43 35.84
CA THR A 3 -17.43 50.71 34.80
C THR A 3 -18.58 49.94 35.45
N ARG A 4 -19.82 50.32 35.17
CA ARG A 4 -21.01 49.57 35.59
C ARG A 4 -21.21 48.43 34.62
N ILE A 5 -20.76 47.23 34.99
CA ILE A 5 -21.13 46.02 34.26
C ILE A 5 -22.62 45.79 34.50
N THR A 6 -23.42 45.98 33.45
CA THR A 6 -24.86 45.72 33.51
C THR A 6 -25.14 44.24 33.19
N PRO A 7 -26.22 43.66 33.73
CA PRO A 7 -26.63 42.30 33.38
C PRO A 7 -26.80 42.10 31.87
N SER A 8 -27.27 43.13 31.16
CA SER A 8 -27.38 43.15 29.70
C SER A 8 -26.03 43.05 28.98
N PHE A 9 -24.98 43.65 29.53
CA PHE A 9 -23.63 43.53 28.97
C PHE A 9 -23.08 42.12 29.11
N ILE A 10 -23.34 41.45 30.25
CA ILE A 10 -22.93 40.05 30.47
C ILE A 10 -23.63 39.13 29.46
N VAL A 11 -24.94 39.28 29.30
CA VAL A 11 -25.72 38.48 28.33
C VAL A 11 -25.24 38.73 26.90
N ALA A 12 -24.96 39.98 26.53
CA ALA A 12 -24.44 40.32 25.20
C ALA A 12 -23.06 39.68 24.92
N VAL A 13 -22.16 39.68 25.91
CA VAL A 13 -20.83 39.04 25.78
C VAL A 13 -20.95 37.52 25.67
N LEU A 14 -21.81 36.89 26.48
CA LEU A 14 -22.04 35.44 26.40
C LEU A 14 -22.65 35.03 25.04
N ALA A 15 -23.65 35.77 24.57
CA ALA A 15 -24.25 35.54 23.26
C ALA A 15 -23.21 35.67 22.13
N LEU A 16 -22.31 36.65 22.23
CA LEU A 16 -21.24 36.85 21.26
C LEU A 16 -20.24 35.68 21.25
N ILE A 17 -19.85 35.16 22.42
CA ILE A 17 -18.96 33.99 22.53
C ILE A 17 -19.61 32.74 21.91
N VAL A 18 -20.89 32.51 22.18
CA VAL A 18 -21.64 31.38 21.62
C VAL A 18 -21.81 31.51 20.11
N ALA A 19 -22.12 32.71 19.61
CA ALA A 19 -22.28 32.98 18.18
C ALA A 19 -20.97 32.77 17.38
N LEU A 20 -19.82 33.06 17.99
CA LEU A 20 -18.50 32.92 17.36
C LEU A 20 -17.91 31.51 17.50
N GLY A 21 -18.39 30.68 18.44
CA GLY A 21 -17.83 29.35 18.74
C GLY A 21 -18.25 28.19 17.81
N GLY A 22 -19.18 28.42 16.87
CA GLY A 22 -19.85 27.33 16.15
C GLY A 22 -18.98 26.50 15.18
N SER A 23 -17.98 27.10 14.54
CA SER A 23 -17.20 26.45 13.47
C SER A 23 -16.03 25.60 13.99
N ALA A 24 -15.46 25.91 15.15
CA ALA A 24 -14.45 25.08 15.80
C ALA A 24 -15.03 23.77 16.39
N TYR A 25 -16.36 23.72 16.57
CA TYR A 25 -17.06 22.63 17.24
C TYR A 25 -17.13 21.34 16.40
N ALA A 26 -17.21 21.44 15.07
CA ALA A 26 -17.29 20.27 14.19
C ALA A 26 -15.98 19.49 14.10
N GLY A 27 -14.83 20.19 14.10
CA GLY A 27 -13.50 19.57 14.00
C GLY A 27 -13.07 18.79 15.25
N ALA A 28 -13.69 19.07 16.41
CA ALA A 28 -13.41 18.38 17.66
C ALA A 28 -14.33 17.16 17.91
N LEU A 29 -15.52 17.12 17.32
CA LEU A 29 -16.53 16.08 17.61
C LEU A 29 -16.65 15.00 16.53
N ILE A 30 -16.45 15.32 15.26
CA ILE A 30 -16.52 14.32 14.18
C ILE A 30 -15.14 13.69 14.02
N THR A 31 -14.94 12.58 14.74
CA THR A 31 -13.74 11.75 14.59
C THR A 31 -14.00 10.61 13.61
N SER A 32 -12.95 9.86 13.26
CA SER A 32 -13.10 8.63 12.46
C SER A 32 -14.08 7.62 13.07
N ALA A 33 -14.29 7.63 14.40
CA ALA A 33 -15.24 6.75 15.06
C ALA A 33 -16.71 7.06 14.70
N ASN A 34 -17.00 8.29 14.26
CA ASN A 34 -18.34 8.72 13.86
C ASN A 34 -18.62 8.48 12.37
N ILE A 35 -17.59 8.15 11.59
CA ILE A 35 -17.68 7.95 10.14
C ILE A 35 -17.86 6.46 9.85
N LYS A 36 -18.98 6.10 9.20
CA LYS A 36 -19.23 4.72 8.76
C LYS A 36 -18.52 4.45 7.43
N ASN A 37 -18.07 3.21 7.24
CA ASN A 37 -17.44 2.81 5.99
C ASN A 37 -18.41 2.96 4.81
N GLY A 38 -17.92 3.55 3.71
CA GLY A 38 -18.68 3.72 2.47
C GLY A 38 -19.69 4.88 2.48
N THR A 39 -19.74 5.71 3.51
CA THR A 39 -20.71 6.81 3.59
C THR A 39 -20.18 8.16 3.10
N ILE A 40 -18.87 8.32 2.95
CA ILE A 40 -18.26 9.54 2.41
C ILE A 40 -18.26 9.47 0.88
N GLN A 41 -18.81 10.49 0.23
CA GLN A 41 -18.85 10.61 -1.22
C GLN A 41 -17.76 11.58 -1.71
N ALA A 42 -17.41 11.50 -2.99
CA ALA A 42 -16.41 12.39 -3.59
C ALA A 42 -16.83 13.88 -3.52
N VAL A 43 -18.13 14.16 -3.54
CA VAL A 43 -18.68 15.53 -3.40
C VAL A 43 -18.42 16.12 -2.00
N ASP A 44 -18.26 15.27 -0.98
CA ASP A 44 -17.99 15.69 0.39
C ASP A 44 -16.51 16.08 0.59
N ILE A 45 -15.63 15.72 -0.35
CA ILE A 45 -14.19 15.92 -0.27
C ILE A 45 -13.79 17.11 -1.14
N LYS A 46 -13.42 18.22 -0.50
CA LYS A 46 -12.87 19.38 -1.23
C LYS A 46 -11.59 18.97 -1.97
N LYS A 47 -11.47 19.38 -3.24
CA LYS A 47 -10.30 19.12 -4.09
C LYS A 47 -8.99 19.46 -3.38
N HIS A 48 -7.98 18.60 -3.54
CA HIS A 48 -6.65 18.72 -2.93
C HIS A 48 -6.57 18.66 -1.39
N THR A 49 -7.66 18.30 -0.70
CA THR A 49 -7.64 18.16 0.77
C THR A 49 -6.96 16.86 1.21
N ILE A 50 -7.17 15.78 0.47
CA ILE A 50 -6.56 14.48 0.76
C ILE A 50 -5.29 14.35 -0.09
N THR A 51 -4.14 14.48 0.56
CA THR A 51 -2.82 14.27 -0.03
C THR A 51 -2.27 12.89 0.36
N SER A 52 -1.40 12.32 -0.48
CA SER A 52 -0.90 10.95 -0.30
C SER A 52 -0.08 10.71 0.97
N ASP A 53 0.44 11.77 1.59
CA ASP A 53 1.15 11.77 2.88
C ASP A 53 0.18 11.75 4.08
N ARG A 54 -1.09 12.10 3.88
CA ARG A 54 -2.14 12.08 4.91
C ARG A 54 -2.93 10.77 4.95
N LEU A 55 -2.80 9.93 3.93
CA LEU A 55 -3.39 8.60 3.92
C LEU A 55 -2.53 7.65 4.75
N ALA A 56 -3.15 6.96 5.71
CA ALA A 56 -2.55 5.80 6.34
C ALA A 56 -2.31 4.73 5.27
N ARG A 57 -1.07 4.75 4.80
CA ARG A 57 -0.44 3.86 3.87
C ARG A 57 -0.52 2.43 4.42
N THR A 58 -1.52 1.69 3.95
CA THR A 58 -1.80 0.31 4.35
C THR A 58 -1.84 -0.54 3.10
N CYS A 59 -1.32 -1.77 3.20
CA CYS A 59 -1.36 -2.67 2.06
C CYS A 59 -2.80 -2.91 1.63
N SER A 60 -3.03 -2.94 0.31
CA SER A 60 -4.33 -3.31 -0.24
C SER A 60 -4.75 -4.69 0.24
N LYS A 61 -6.06 -5.00 0.21
CA LYS A 61 -6.59 -6.34 0.54
C LYS A 61 -5.96 -7.45 -0.33
N SER A 62 -5.53 -7.12 -1.54
CA SER A 62 -4.82 -8.03 -2.46
C SER A 62 -3.35 -8.26 -2.09
N GLN A 63 -2.83 -7.56 -1.09
CA GLN A 63 -1.43 -7.56 -0.70
C GLN A 63 -1.24 -8.08 0.73
N THR A 64 -0.01 -8.44 1.06
CA THR A 64 0.42 -8.86 2.39
C THR A 64 1.64 -8.06 2.81
N LYS A 65 1.70 -7.71 4.10
CA LYS A 65 2.83 -6.97 4.64
C LYS A 65 4.00 -7.92 4.92
N ILE A 66 5.15 -7.64 4.31
CA ILE A 66 6.41 -8.36 4.50
C ILE A 66 7.48 -7.30 4.69
N ASN A 67 8.19 -7.33 5.82
CA ASN A 67 9.30 -6.41 6.13
C ASN A 67 8.96 -4.92 5.95
N GLY A 68 7.73 -4.52 6.29
CA GLY A 68 7.28 -3.12 6.15
C GLY A 68 6.73 -2.76 4.77
N LEU A 69 6.94 -3.61 3.76
CA LEU A 69 6.49 -3.42 2.38
C LEU A 69 5.23 -4.24 2.08
N CYS A 70 4.54 -3.87 1.00
CA CYS A 70 3.32 -4.53 0.54
C CYS A 70 3.61 -5.40 -0.67
N VAL A 71 3.45 -6.71 -0.49
CA VAL A 71 3.72 -7.73 -1.51
C VAL A 71 2.42 -8.31 -2.03
N ASP A 72 2.29 -8.47 -3.35
CA ASP A 72 1.09 -9.06 -3.94
C ASP A 72 0.88 -10.53 -3.50
N ARG A 73 -0.34 -10.84 -3.04
CA ARG A 73 -0.71 -12.22 -2.64
C ARG A 73 -0.86 -13.16 -3.82
N LYS A 74 -1.19 -12.61 -4.99
CA LYS A 74 -1.27 -13.35 -6.26
C LYS A 74 -0.16 -12.86 -7.20
N PRO A 75 0.43 -13.76 -8.00
CA PRO A 75 1.39 -13.36 -9.00
C PRO A 75 0.68 -12.82 -10.24
N SER A 76 1.45 -12.10 -11.05
CA SER A 76 1.09 -11.62 -12.38
C SER A 76 1.91 -12.38 -13.44
N GLY A 77 1.49 -12.31 -14.70
CA GLY A 77 2.16 -13.00 -15.81
C GLY A 77 1.50 -14.32 -16.23
N PRO A 78 2.21 -15.16 -17.01
CA PRO A 78 3.63 -15.05 -17.34
C PRO A 78 3.91 -13.92 -18.36
N SER A 79 5.09 -13.28 -18.27
CA SER A 79 5.55 -12.25 -19.20
C SER A 79 7.07 -12.25 -19.30
N VAL A 80 7.64 -11.45 -20.20
CA VAL A 80 9.09 -11.17 -20.21
C VAL A 80 9.48 -10.23 -19.06
N TYR A 81 10.76 -10.24 -18.70
CA TYR A 81 11.30 -9.48 -17.55
C TYR A 81 11.01 -7.97 -17.62
N GLN A 82 11.22 -7.35 -18.79
CA GLN A 82 11.03 -5.91 -18.97
C GLN A 82 9.58 -5.48 -18.71
N VAL A 83 8.60 -6.30 -19.12
CA VAL A 83 7.17 -6.05 -18.86
C VAL A 83 6.87 -6.17 -17.38
N ALA A 84 7.47 -7.15 -16.69
CA ALA A 84 7.31 -7.34 -15.26
C ALA A 84 7.86 -6.13 -14.47
N VAL A 85 9.06 -5.65 -14.81
CA VAL A 85 9.67 -4.47 -14.19
C VAL A 85 8.80 -3.22 -14.41
N VAL A 86 8.46 -2.92 -15.66
CA VAL A 86 7.63 -1.75 -16.00
C VAL A 86 6.27 -1.81 -15.30
N GLY A 87 5.64 -2.99 -15.25
CA GLY A 87 4.36 -3.19 -14.57
C GLY A 87 4.43 -2.91 -13.07
N CYS A 88 5.51 -3.30 -12.40
CA CYS A 88 5.70 -2.97 -10.99
C CYS A 88 6.07 -1.49 -10.77
N SER A 89 6.91 -0.91 -11.64
CA SER A 89 7.29 0.51 -11.55
C SER A 89 6.11 1.45 -11.77
N ALA A 90 5.14 1.09 -12.62
CA ALA A 90 3.91 1.85 -12.81
C ALA A 90 3.03 1.92 -11.54
N ARG A 91 3.33 1.12 -10.52
CA ARG A 91 2.67 1.10 -9.20
C ARG A 91 3.56 1.66 -8.09
N ASP A 92 4.55 2.47 -8.44
CA ASP A 92 5.60 2.96 -7.53
C ASP A 92 6.28 1.81 -6.76
N GLY A 93 6.48 0.69 -7.43
CA GLY A 93 7.01 -0.54 -6.86
C GLY A 93 8.15 -1.15 -7.66
N ARG A 94 8.62 -2.30 -7.18
CA ARG A 94 9.64 -3.11 -7.82
C ARG A 94 9.25 -4.59 -7.83
N LEU A 95 10.02 -5.41 -8.51
CA LEU A 95 9.92 -6.87 -8.38
C LEU A 95 10.26 -7.31 -6.94
N LEU A 96 9.71 -8.47 -6.59
CA LEU A 96 10.01 -9.18 -5.34
C LEU A 96 11.51 -9.46 -5.23
N GLY A 97 12.13 -9.09 -4.12
CA GLY A 97 13.51 -9.46 -3.83
C GLY A 97 13.58 -10.76 -3.05
N GLU A 98 14.77 -11.34 -2.99
CA GLU A 98 15.00 -12.63 -2.32
C GLU A 98 14.52 -12.65 -0.86
N SER A 99 14.82 -11.63 -0.08
CA SER A 99 14.42 -11.59 1.34
C SER A 99 12.89 -11.58 1.53
N GLU A 100 12.16 -10.90 0.65
CA GLU A 100 10.70 -10.91 0.66
C GLU A 100 10.16 -12.24 0.14
N PHE A 101 10.81 -12.82 -0.88
CA PHE A 101 10.48 -14.13 -1.41
C PHE A 101 10.61 -15.22 -0.35
N LEU A 102 11.71 -15.31 0.39
CA LEU A 102 11.89 -16.31 1.44
C LEU A 102 10.81 -16.21 2.52
N THR A 103 10.42 -14.99 2.89
CA THR A 103 9.32 -14.77 3.82
C THR A 103 7.97 -15.18 3.21
N LEU A 104 7.69 -14.78 1.96
CA LEU A 104 6.46 -15.14 1.26
C LEU A 104 6.33 -16.65 1.06
N ARG A 105 7.43 -17.33 0.71
CA ARG A 105 7.53 -18.78 0.55
C ARG A 105 7.08 -19.51 1.80
N SER A 106 7.57 -19.12 2.98
CA SER A 106 7.13 -19.73 4.24
C SER A 106 5.61 -19.59 4.44
N ARG A 107 5.02 -18.46 4.04
CA ARG A 107 3.56 -18.23 4.12
C ARG A 107 2.78 -19.03 3.09
N ILE A 108 3.31 -19.21 1.88
CA ILE A 108 2.71 -20.07 0.85
C ILE A 108 2.67 -21.51 1.35
N LEU A 109 3.78 -22.03 1.88
CA LEU A 109 3.87 -23.39 2.39
C LEU A 109 2.96 -23.61 3.62
N ALA A 110 2.86 -22.64 4.52
CA ALA A 110 1.99 -22.72 5.69
C ALA A 110 0.49 -22.54 5.36
N HIS A 111 0.17 -21.78 4.32
CA HIS A 111 -1.20 -21.39 3.97
C HIS A 111 -1.47 -21.44 2.45
N PRO A 112 -1.44 -22.62 1.82
CA PRO A 112 -1.57 -22.76 0.37
C PRO A 112 -2.93 -22.30 -0.19
N ALA A 113 -3.98 -22.27 0.64
CA ALA A 113 -5.28 -21.73 0.26
C ALA A 113 -5.33 -20.19 0.21
N LYS A 114 -4.38 -19.50 0.86
CA LYS A 114 -4.36 -18.02 0.95
C LYS A 114 -3.38 -17.38 -0.02
N PHE A 115 -2.31 -18.10 -0.39
CA PHE A 115 -1.27 -17.62 -1.27
C PHE A 115 -1.06 -18.65 -2.38
N VAL A 116 -1.11 -18.20 -3.62
CA VAL A 116 -0.89 -19.05 -4.79
C VAL A 116 0.47 -18.69 -5.34
N TRP A 117 1.39 -19.65 -5.48
CA TRP A 117 2.66 -19.48 -6.17
C TRP A 117 2.49 -19.63 -7.68
N ALA A 118 2.98 -18.70 -8.50
CA ALA A 118 2.81 -18.75 -9.96
C ALA A 118 1.37 -19.15 -10.39
N ASN A 119 1.22 -20.27 -11.10
CA ASN A 119 -0.08 -20.84 -11.48
C ASN A 119 -0.59 -21.97 -10.56
N GLY A 120 -0.03 -22.08 -9.35
CA GLY A 120 -0.30 -23.14 -8.38
C GLY A 120 0.70 -24.28 -8.41
N MET A 121 1.59 -24.35 -9.40
CA MET A 121 2.62 -25.39 -9.48
C MET A 121 3.95 -24.92 -8.88
N ALA A 122 4.52 -25.70 -7.97
CA ALA A 122 5.75 -25.34 -7.25
C ALA A 122 7.01 -25.22 -8.14
N ASN A 123 7.04 -25.90 -9.29
CA ASN A 123 8.14 -25.90 -10.24
C ASN A 123 8.08 -24.75 -11.28
N GLN A 124 7.12 -23.84 -11.12
CA GLN A 124 7.04 -22.64 -11.95
C GLN A 124 7.87 -21.53 -11.34
N TYR A 125 8.38 -20.67 -12.21
CA TYR A 125 9.33 -19.63 -11.82
C TYR A 125 8.64 -18.26 -11.72
N GLU A 126 9.06 -17.49 -10.73
CA GLU A 126 8.77 -16.06 -10.63
C GLU A 126 10.08 -15.25 -10.75
N PHE A 127 10.06 -14.14 -11.47
CA PHE A 127 11.19 -13.21 -11.50
C PHE A 127 11.43 -12.60 -10.12
N LEU A 128 12.71 -12.44 -9.78
CA LEU A 128 13.14 -11.64 -8.64
C LEU A 128 13.75 -10.31 -9.09
N SER A 129 13.91 -9.37 -8.15
CA SER A 129 14.68 -8.14 -8.38
C SER A 129 16.19 -8.37 -8.38
N ASP A 130 16.62 -9.56 -7.99
CA ASP A 130 18.02 -9.96 -7.96
C ASP A 130 18.51 -10.35 -9.36
N PHE A 131 19.82 -10.25 -9.57
CA PHE A 131 20.46 -10.51 -10.86
C PHE A 131 21.54 -11.57 -10.69
N ALA A 132 21.52 -12.55 -11.59
CA ALA A 132 22.61 -13.50 -11.73
C ALA A 132 23.75 -12.89 -12.56
N THR A 133 24.97 -13.38 -12.38
CA THR A 133 26.11 -13.03 -13.22
C THR A 133 26.28 -14.05 -14.34
N SER A 134 26.36 -13.58 -15.58
CA SER A 134 26.74 -14.38 -16.74
C SER A 134 28.00 -13.76 -17.35
N GLY A 135 29.17 -14.26 -16.94
CA GLY A 135 30.44 -13.60 -17.19
C GLY A 135 30.50 -12.24 -16.46
N VAL A 136 30.55 -11.14 -17.22
CA VAL A 136 30.55 -9.76 -16.71
C VAL A 136 29.17 -9.08 -16.79
N GLN A 137 28.15 -9.74 -17.34
CA GLN A 137 26.82 -9.16 -17.47
C GLN A 137 25.92 -9.58 -16.31
N LEU A 138 25.17 -8.60 -15.76
CA LEU A 138 24.05 -8.86 -14.87
C LEU A 138 22.84 -9.25 -15.71
N VAL A 139 22.32 -10.44 -15.46
CA VAL A 139 21.15 -11.00 -16.16
C VAL A 139 20.02 -11.21 -15.16
N PRO A 140 18.76 -11.00 -15.57
CA PRO A 140 17.63 -11.23 -14.68
C PRO A 140 17.56 -12.70 -14.30
N GLU A 141 17.21 -12.95 -13.04
CA GLU A 141 17.05 -14.28 -12.47
C GLU A 141 15.58 -14.55 -12.16
N ALA A 142 15.21 -15.83 -12.16
CA ALA A 142 13.93 -16.28 -11.66
C ALA A 142 14.12 -17.49 -10.75
N THR A 143 13.26 -17.65 -9.77
CA THR A 143 13.33 -18.78 -8.81
C THR A 143 12.02 -19.53 -8.80
N ASP A 144 12.04 -20.83 -8.51
CA ASP A 144 10.85 -21.63 -8.24
C ASP A 144 10.55 -21.71 -6.72
N LEU A 145 9.43 -22.33 -6.33
CA LEU A 145 9.08 -22.45 -4.91
C LEU A 145 10.03 -23.38 -4.14
N ASN A 146 10.81 -24.21 -4.85
CA ASN A 146 11.78 -25.15 -4.28
C ASN A 146 13.19 -24.55 -4.17
N LEU A 147 13.36 -23.25 -4.45
CA LEU A 147 14.65 -22.55 -4.45
C LEU A 147 15.58 -22.98 -5.58
N ASN A 148 15.04 -23.57 -6.65
CA ASN A 148 15.80 -23.76 -7.89
C ASN A 148 15.84 -22.42 -8.62
N ASN A 149 17.04 -21.98 -8.97
CA ASN A 149 17.22 -20.74 -9.70
C ASN A 149 17.40 -21.02 -11.19
N PHE A 150 16.69 -20.24 -12.00
CA PHE A 150 16.90 -20.12 -13.42
C PHE A 150 17.87 -18.96 -13.66
N GLY A 151 19.05 -19.26 -14.21
CA GLY A 151 20.12 -18.28 -14.45
C GLY A 151 19.71 -17.13 -15.37
N ASN A 152 20.18 -17.12 -16.62
CA ASN A 152 19.83 -16.03 -17.54
C ASN A 152 18.36 -16.11 -18.00
N ALA A 153 17.44 -15.45 -17.29
CA ALA A 153 16.02 -15.44 -17.57
C ALA A 153 15.57 -14.37 -18.60
N SER A 154 16.52 -13.70 -19.26
CA SER A 154 16.22 -12.54 -20.14
C SER A 154 15.31 -12.86 -21.33
N ALA A 155 15.34 -14.10 -21.82
CA ALA A 155 14.52 -14.57 -22.94
C ALA A 155 13.32 -15.43 -22.51
N GLN A 156 13.02 -15.51 -21.21
CA GLN A 156 11.98 -16.37 -20.67
C GLN A 156 10.70 -15.61 -20.33
N ASN A 157 9.60 -16.36 -20.30
CA ASN A 157 8.31 -15.88 -19.80
C ASN A 157 8.04 -16.48 -18.42
N PHE A 158 8.08 -15.66 -17.38
CA PHE A 158 7.85 -16.10 -16.01
C PHE A 158 6.81 -15.24 -15.31
N TYR A 159 6.30 -15.78 -14.20
CA TYR A 159 5.41 -15.04 -13.33
C TYR A 159 6.20 -13.98 -12.55
N TYR A 160 5.52 -13.06 -11.90
CA TYR A 160 6.18 -12.05 -11.07
C TYR A 160 5.23 -11.47 -10.03
N ARG A 161 5.80 -10.83 -9.01
CA ARG A 161 5.05 -10.05 -8.02
C ARG A 161 5.67 -8.70 -7.84
N CYS A 162 4.81 -7.74 -7.54
CA CYS A 162 5.26 -6.43 -7.19
C CYS A 162 5.31 -6.26 -5.68
N VAL A 163 6.32 -5.51 -5.26
CA VAL A 163 6.49 -4.98 -3.92
C VAL A 163 6.29 -3.49 -4.03
N THR A 164 5.30 -2.97 -3.33
CA THR A 164 5.02 -1.54 -3.26
C THR A 164 5.26 -1.03 -1.85
N TYR A 165 5.55 0.25 -1.74
CA TYR A 165 5.50 0.90 -0.44
C TYR A 165 4.05 0.88 0.06
N PRO A 166 3.82 0.66 1.37
CA PRO A 166 2.50 0.87 1.95
C PRO A 166 2.00 2.26 1.61
#